data_AF-A0A7C1XIR7-F1
#
_entry.id   AF-A0A7C1XIR7-F1
#
_cell.length_a   1.000
_cell.length_b   1.000
_cell.length_c   1.000
_cell.angle_alpha   90.00
_cell.angle_beta   90.00
_cell.angle_gamma   90.00
#
_symmetry.space_group_name_H-M   'P 1'
#
loop_
_entity.id
_entity.type
_entity.pdbx_description
1 polymer ?
#
loop_
_entity_poly.entity_id
_entity_poly.type
_entity_poly.pdbx_seq_one_letter_code
_entity_poly.pdbx_strand_id
1 'polypeptide(L)'
;METDGFWARVEALRQEVARRRFAGESPELYLGSGESLVEAVARVIAAERSRVPLRVDSVELWLTEDLAREYFYRAQTALQFWNFYLAHRYLDEAAALSRDDLLHQRVSLFRLLTNFVRAVVTADPAAPARVDPNRVLEEVDRLDKLPAGERDFYKAEVGRLAALCARRTEEPKLEAAWHFLRARSAFVREEAAGALIPLLRAYRALAGSLKPSEFLVRQVELAQGLIRFWVGDGPQPAEPVAPESLAYKLHDALDAQAERDLGVRLSALSGQFGLTLYMEGNGAG
;
A
#
# COMPACT_ATOMS: atom_id res chain seq x y z
N MET A 1 -35.21 21.58 -17.36
CA MET A 1 -35.57 20.49 -18.30
C MET A 1 -34.63 20.44 -19.51
N GLU A 2 -33.36 20.88 -19.38
CA GLU A 2 -32.34 20.82 -20.45
C GLU A 2 -31.20 19.84 -20.11
N THR A 3 -31.03 19.51 -18.83
CA THR A 3 -30.02 18.57 -18.32
C THR A 3 -30.26 17.12 -18.76
N ASP A 4 -31.53 16.71 -18.93
CA ASP A 4 -31.86 15.33 -19.28
C ASP A 4 -31.46 15.01 -20.73
N GLY A 5 -31.62 15.97 -21.64
CA GLY A 5 -31.17 15.85 -23.03
C GLY A 5 -29.65 15.81 -23.16
N PHE A 6 -28.94 16.59 -22.34
CA PHE A 6 -27.48 16.54 -22.27
C PHE A 6 -26.95 15.18 -21.82
N TRP A 7 -27.46 14.64 -20.70
CA TRP A 7 -27.01 13.33 -20.20
C TRP A 7 -27.41 12.18 -21.14
N ALA A 8 -28.56 12.27 -21.80
CA ALA A 8 -28.94 11.32 -22.85
C ALA A 8 -27.95 11.35 -24.02
N ARG A 9 -27.45 12.54 -24.40
CA ARG A 9 -26.42 12.67 -25.45
C ARG A 9 -25.10 12.05 -25.02
N VAL A 10 -24.63 12.31 -23.80
CA VAL A 10 -23.42 11.68 -23.23
C VAL A 10 -23.56 10.16 -23.28
N GLU A 11 -24.68 9.61 -22.83
CA GLU A 11 -24.88 8.16 -22.80
C GLU A 11 -24.94 7.55 -24.21
N ALA A 12 -25.55 8.22 -25.18
CA ALA A 12 -25.56 7.78 -26.57
C ALA A 12 -24.13 7.67 -27.15
N LEU A 13 -23.26 8.65 -26.87
CA LEU A 13 -21.84 8.60 -27.26
C LEU A 13 -21.11 7.43 -26.58
N ARG A 14 -21.37 7.18 -25.29
CA ARG A 14 -20.77 6.04 -24.57
C ARG A 14 -21.20 4.70 -25.15
N GLN A 15 -22.48 4.56 -25.53
CA GLN A 15 -23.00 3.35 -26.17
C GLN A 15 -22.43 3.13 -27.57
N GLU A 16 -22.19 4.21 -28.33
CA GLU A 16 -21.47 4.14 -29.61
C GLU A 16 -20.04 3.61 -29.42
N VAL A 17 -19.30 4.18 -28.48
CA VAL A 17 -17.96 3.71 -28.11
C VAL A 17 -17.98 2.23 -27.70
N ALA A 18 -18.93 1.82 -26.87
CA ALA A 18 -19.07 0.43 -26.42
C ALA A 18 -19.34 -0.53 -27.59
N ARG A 19 -20.23 -0.14 -28.53
CA ARG A 19 -20.52 -0.94 -29.73
C ARG A 19 -19.28 -1.11 -30.62
N ARG A 20 -18.51 -0.05 -30.84
CA ARG A 20 -17.27 -0.10 -31.63
C ARG A 20 -16.20 -0.97 -30.98
N ARG A 21 -16.03 -0.89 -29.65
CA ARG A 21 -15.16 -1.81 -28.91
C ARG A 21 -15.60 -3.27 -29.05
N PHE A 22 -16.91 -3.54 -28.97
CA PHE A 22 -17.43 -4.89 -29.15
C PHE A 22 -17.15 -5.45 -30.56
N ALA A 23 -17.07 -4.57 -31.56
CA ALA A 23 -16.64 -4.93 -32.92
C ALA A 23 -15.12 -5.08 -33.09
N GLY A 24 -14.33 -4.93 -32.02
CA GLY A 24 -12.86 -5.04 -32.05
C GLY A 24 -12.14 -3.75 -32.47
N GLU A 25 -12.85 -2.63 -32.59
CA GLU A 25 -12.22 -1.34 -32.90
C GLU A 25 -11.57 -0.70 -31.67
N SER A 26 -10.64 0.23 -31.91
CA SER A 26 -10.12 1.17 -30.91
C SER A 26 -10.75 2.55 -31.10
N PRO A 27 -11.97 2.79 -30.57
CA PRO A 27 -12.68 4.03 -30.81
C PRO A 27 -12.04 5.20 -30.07
N GLU A 28 -12.16 6.36 -30.70
CA GLU A 28 -11.79 7.67 -30.17
C GLU A 28 -12.90 8.68 -30.46
N LEU A 29 -12.98 9.74 -29.67
CA LEU A 29 -13.95 10.81 -29.87
C LEU A 29 -13.26 12.06 -30.38
N TYR A 30 -13.78 12.64 -31.45
CA TYR A 30 -13.25 13.85 -32.07
C TYR A 30 -14.03 15.08 -31.64
N LEU A 31 -13.33 16.17 -31.32
CA LEU A 31 -13.89 17.52 -31.22
C LEU A 31 -13.64 18.27 -32.53
N GLY A 32 -14.73 18.68 -33.20
CA GLY A 32 -14.65 19.40 -34.47
C GLY A 32 -14.63 20.92 -34.30
N SER A 33 -13.93 21.64 -35.19
CA SER A 33 -13.99 23.10 -35.29
C SER A 33 -15.39 23.54 -35.76
N GLY A 34 -16.24 23.96 -34.83
CA GLY A 34 -17.62 24.39 -35.11
C GLY A 34 -18.71 23.58 -34.39
N GLU A 35 -18.33 22.59 -33.56
CA GLU A 35 -19.28 21.96 -32.64
C GLU A 35 -19.81 22.97 -31.60
N SER A 36 -21.07 22.80 -31.20
CA SER A 36 -21.63 23.59 -30.12
C SER A 36 -20.91 23.27 -28.81
N LEU A 37 -20.87 24.23 -27.88
CA LEU A 37 -20.27 24.02 -26.56
C LEU A 37 -20.87 22.80 -25.84
N VAL A 38 -22.17 22.59 -25.98
CA VAL A 38 -22.88 21.46 -25.34
C VAL A 38 -22.40 20.12 -25.89
N GLU A 39 -22.22 20.00 -27.20
CA GLU A 39 -21.71 18.78 -27.83
C GLU A 39 -20.23 18.54 -27.47
N ALA A 40 -19.42 19.59 -27.47
CA ALA A 40 -18.03 19.50 -27.06
C ALA A 40 -17.89 18.99 -25.61
N VAL A 41 -18.67 19.57 -24.68
CA VAL A 41 -18.69 19.11 -23.28
C VAL A 41 -19.22 17.66 -23.18
N ALA A 42 -20.25 17.30 -23.95
CA ALA A 42 -20.78 15.94 -23.93
C ALA A 42 -19.72 14.91 -24.38
N ARG A 43 -18.94 15.21 -25.41
CA ARG A 43 -17.84 14.37 -25.90
C ARG A 43 -16.68 14.28 -24.93
N VAL A 44 -16.31 15.37 -24.26
CA VAL A 44 -15.30 15.37 -23.20
C VAL A 44 -15.70 14.42 -22.08
N ILE A 45 -16.94 14.55 -21.57
CA ILE A 45 -17.44 13.67 -20.50
C ILE A 45 -17.57 12.21 -20.98
N ALA A 46 -18.05 11.98 -22.20
CA ALA A 46 -18.17 10.65 -22.77
C ALA A 46 -16.80 9.98 -22.99
N ALA A 47 -15.78 10.75 -23.40
CA ALA A 47 -14.42 10.28 -23.60
C ALA A 47 -13.78 9.84 -22.28
N GLU A 48 -13.87 10.69 -21.26
CA GLU A 48 -13.39 10.40 -19.90
C GLU A 48 -14.07 9.14 -19.34
N ARG A 49 -15.41 9.11 -19.30
CA ARG A 49 -16.18 7.99 -18.73
C ARG A 49 -16.04 6.69 -19.51
N SER A 50 -15.72 6.77 -20.79
CA SER A 50 -15.47 5.58 -21.62
C SER A 50 -14.00 5.20 -21.68
N ARG A 51 -13.08 5.99 -21.10
CA ARG A 51 -11.63 5.76 -21.14
C ARG A 51 -11.12 5.64 -22.58
N VAL A 52 -11.54 6.54 -23.46
CA VAL A 52 -11.09 6.63 -24.86
C VAL A 52 -10.38 7.96 -25.08
N PRO A 53 -9.44 8.04 -26.04
CA PRO A 53 -8.80 9.30 -26.33
C PRO A 53 -9.80 10.30 -26.92
N LEU A 54 -9.61 11.56 -26.54
CA LEU A 54 -10.27 12.71 -27.15
C LEU A 54 -9.30 13.33 -28.15
N ARG A 55 -9.66 13.36 -29.43
CA ARG A 55 -8.89 14.05 -30.47
C ARG A 55 -9.39 15.47 -30.65
N VAL A 56 -8.47 16.42 -30.55
CA VAL A 56 -8.68 17.83 -30.87
C VAL A 56 -7.70 18.18 -31.98
N ASP A 57 -8.21 18.30 -33.21
CA ASP A 57 -7.40 18.39 -34.42
C ASP A 57 -6.38 17.25 -34.52
N SER A 58 -5.08 17.56 -34.46
CA SER A 58 -3.97 16.59 -34.50
C SER A 58 -3.50 16.14 -33.11
N VAL A 59 -4.13 16.61 -32.03
CA VAL A 59 -3.71 16.32 -30.65
C VAL A 59 -4.61 15.25 -30.06
N GLU A 60 -3.98 14.20 -29.52
CA GLU A 60 -4.65 13.13 -28.79
C GLU A 60 -4.54 13.40 -27.28
N LEU A 61 -5.69 13.49 -26.60
CA LEU A 61 -5.78 13.77 -25.18
C LEU A 61 -6.37 12.56 -24.45
N TRP A 62 -5.60 12.01 -23.50
CA TRP A 62 -6.04 10.98 -22.58
C TRP A 62 -6.51 11.61 -21.27
N LEU A 63 -7.81 11.90 -21.20
CA LEU A 63 -8.41 12.63 -20.08
C LEU A 63 -8.28 11.92 -18.72
N THR A 64 -7.94 10.63 -18.72
CA THR A 64 -7.80 9.80 -17.51
C THR A 64 -6.38 9.79 -16.94
N GLU A 65 -5.38 10.40 -17.59
CA GLU A 65 -3.99 10.38 -17.12
C GLU A 65 -3.81 11.07 -15.76
N ASP A 66 -4.49 12.19 -15.55
CA ASP A 66 -4.40 12.89 -14.26
C ASP A 66 -5.00 12.06 -13.13
N LEU A 67 -6.10 11.34 -13.39
CA LEU A 67 -6.68 10.40 -12.44
C LEU A 67 -5.76 9.19 -12.21
N ALA A 68 -5.06 8.70 -13.24
CA ALA A 68 -4.07 7.64 -13.10
C ALA A 68 -2.91 8.06 -12.18
N ARG A 69 -2.41 9.30 -12.34
CA ARG A 69 -1.39 9.90 -11.46
C ARG A 69 -1.91 10.04 -10.03
N GLU A 70 -3.14 10.50 -9.84
CA GLU A 70 -3.75 10.61 -8.52
C GLU A 70 -3.83 9.26 -7.81
N TYR A 71 -4.30 8.22 -8.50
CA TYR A 71 -4.31 6.87 -7.94
C TYR A 71 -2.90 6.37 -7.62
N PHE A 72 -1.91 6.66 -8.48
CA PHE A 72 -0.52 6.33 -8.19
C PHE A 72 -0.02 7.01 -6.89
N TYR A 73 -0.28 8.31 -6.68
CA TYR A 73 0.09 9.00 -5.43
C TYR A 73 -0.65 8.43 -4.21
N ARG A 74 -1.94 8.09 -4.35
CA ARG A 74 -2.71 7.42 -3.30
C ARG A 74 -2.14 6.04 -2.96
N ALA A 75 -1.64 5.30 -3.95
CA ALA A 75 -0.96 4.03 -3.73
C ALA A 75 0.34 4.21 -2.94
N GLN A 76 1.16 5.20 -3.30
CA GLN A 76 2.39 5.53 -2.57
C GLN A 76 2.09 5.88 -1.11
N THR A 77 1.05 6.70 -0.89
CA THR A 77 0.60 7.08 0.46
C THR A 77 0.14 5.85 1.24
N ALA A 78 -0.69 4.99 0.64
CA ALA A 78 -1.15 3.76 1.26
C ALA A 78 0.03 2.84 1.65
N LEU A 79 1.07 2.75 0.81
CA LEU A 79 2.27 1.97 1.09
C LEU A 79 3.10 2.55 2.25
N GLN A 80 3.22 3.87 2.37
CA GLN A 80 3.89 4.53 3.51
C GLN A 80 3.21 4.20 4.85
N PHE A 81 1.90 3.97 4.84
CA PHE A 81 1.13 3.54 6.00
C PHE A 81 0.94 2.01 6.09
N TRP A 82 1.70 1.23 5.31
CA TRP A 82 1.67 -0.24 5.29
C TRP A 82 0.30 -0.85 4.98
N ASN A 83 -0.55 -0.11 4.25
CA ASN A 83 -1.82 -0.62 3.73
C ASN A 83 -1.62 -1.25 2.36
N PHE A 84 -1.05 -2.46 2.34
CA PHE A 84 -0.71 -3.16 1.10
C PHE A 84 -1.92 -3.46 0.21
N TYR A 85 -3.09 -3.75 0.80
CA TYR A 85 -4.31 -4.01 0.04
C TYR A 85 -4.78 -2.77 -0.71
N LEU A 86 -4.84 -1.63 -0.02
CA LEU A 86 -5.25 -0.37 -0.62
C LEU A 86 -4.22 0.12 -1.66
N ALA A 87 -2.93 -0.07 -1.38
CA ALA A 87 -1.86 0.24 -2.34
C ALA A 87 -2.03 -0.56 -3.64
N HIS A 88 -2.24 -1.89 -3.56
CA HIS A 88 -2.51 -2.70 -4.76
C HIS A 88 -3.74 -2.24 -5.52
N ARG A 89 -4.86 -2.00 -4.82
CA ARG A 89 -6.09 -1.51 -5.45
C ARG A 89 -5.83 -0.22 -6.24
N TYR A 90 -5.15 0.76 -5.65
CA TYR A 90 -4.84 2.01 -6.33
C TYR A 90 -3.85 1.84 -7.48
N LEU A 91 -2.86 0.95 -7.36
CA LEU A 91 -1.96 0.62 -8.48
C LEU A 91 -2.71 -0.05 -9.64
N ASP A 92 -3.72 -0.87 -9.34
CA ASP A 92 -4.57 -1.48 -10.36
C ASP A 92 -5.43 -0.46 -11.09
N GLU A 93 -6.02 0.50 -10.37
CA GLU A 93 -6.75 1.63 -10.97
C GLU A 93 -5.81 2.52 -11.81
N ALA A 94 -4.62 2.84 -11.31
CA ALA A 94 -3.62 3.62 -12.06
C ALA A 94 -3.19 2.91 -13.35
N ALA A 95 -2.89 1.61 -13.29
CA ALA A 95 -2.53 0.81 -14.45
C ALA A 95 -3.65 0.73 -15.49
N ALA A 96 -4.91 0.67 -15.05
CA ALA A 96 -6.07 0.57 -15.93
C ALA A 96 -6.39 1.88 -16.67
N LEU A 97 -5.88 3.01 -16.19
CA LEU A 97 -6.16 4.35 -16.72
C LEU A 97 -4.98 4.97 -17.46
N SER A 98 -3.75 4.57 -17.16
CA SER A 98 -2.54 5.14 -17.74
C SER A 98 -2.21 4.57 -19.12
N ARG A 99 -1.82 5.47 -20.03
CA ARG A 99 -1.22 5.25 -21.35
C ARG A 99 0.19 5.83 -21.46
N ASP A 100 0.59 6.67 -20.51
CA ASP A 100 1.98 7.12 -20.36
C ASP A 100 2.90 5.96 -19.98
N ASP A 101 3.83 5.61 -20.89
CA ASP A 101 4.82 4.54 -20.69
C ASP A 101 5.63 4.72 -19.40
N LEU A 102 5.99 5.96 -19.05
CA LEU A 102 6.77 6.24 -17.84
C LEU A 102 5.95 5.94 -16.59
N LEU A 103 4.70 6.41 -16.54
CA LEU A 103 3.79 6.12 -15.44
C LEU A 103 3.49 4.62 -15.36
N HIS A 104 3.34 3.93 -16.49
CA HIS A 104 3.12 2.48 -16.51
C HIS A 104 4.29 1.70 -15.91
N GLN A 105 5.53 2.10 -16.19
CA GLN A 105 6.70 1.51 -15.56
C GLN A 105 6.80 1.85 -14.06
N ARG A 106 6.46 3.08 -13.65
CA ARG A 106 6.38 3.44 -12.22
C ARG A 106 5.32 2.63 -11.48
N VAL A 107 4.15 2.41 -12.07
CA VAL A 107 3.10 1.55 -11.49
C VAL A 107 3.59 0.10 -11.37
N SER A 108 4.27 -0.42 -12.40
CA SER A 108 4.85 -1.76 -12.39
C SER A 108 5.90 -1.93 -11.30
N LEU A 109 6.80 -0.95 -11.15
CA LEU A 109 7.76 -0.88 -10.06
C LEU A 109 7.06 -0.92 -8.70
N PHE A 110 6.06 -0.07 -8.48
CA PHE A 110 5.40 -0.02 -7.18
C PHE A 110 4.57 -1.27 -6.87
N ARG A 111 4.04 -1.98 -7.87
CA ARG A 111 3.45 -3.31 -7.65
C ARG A 111 4.48 -4.31 -7.18
N LEU A 112 5.64 -4.35 -7.83
CA LEU A 112 6.77 -5.19 -7.44
C LEU A 112 7.25 -4.88 -6.01
N LEU A 113 7.48 -3.59 -5.71
CA LEU A 113 7.92 -3.14 -4.38
C LEU A 113 6.86 -3.40 -3.31
N THR A 114 5.57 -3.17 -3.59
CA THR A 114 4.48 -3.46 -2.64
C THR A 114 4.46 -4.95 -2.29
N ASN A 115 4.60 -5.84 -3.29
CA ASN A 115 4.69 -7.28 -3.07
C ASN A 115 5.92 -7.66 -2.24
N PHE A 116 7.07 -7.07 -2.56
CA PHE A 116 8.32 -7.32 -1.82
C PHE A 116 8.22 -6.87 -0.36
N VAL A 117 7.81 -5.62 -0.10
CA VAL A 117 7.66 -5.08 1.26
C VAL A 117 6.62 -5.89 2.04
N ARG A 118 5.47 -6.23 1.42
CA ARG A 118 4.47 -7.10 2.04
C ARG A 118 5.08 -8.46 2.42
N ALA A 119 5.86 -9.08 1.54
CA ALA A 119 6.52 -10.34 1.83
C ALA A 119 7.52 -10.21 2.99
N VAL A 120 8.30 -9.13 3.05
CA VAL A 120 9.21 -8.83 4.16
C VAL A 120 8.46 -8.67 5.49
N VAL A 121 7.35 -7.93 5.49
CA VAL A 121 6.55 -7.65 6.70
C VAL A 121 5.76 -8.88 7.16
N THR A 122 5.20 -9.64 6.24
CA THR A 122 4.37 -10.82 6.55
C THR A 122 5.16 -12.13 6.58
N ALA A 123 6.48 -12.09 6.41
CA ALA A 123 7.33 -13.27 6.46
C ALA A 123 7.02 -14.10 7.72
N ASP A 124 6.98 -15.42 7.54
CA ASP A 124 6.96 -16.31 8.69
C ASP A 124 8.32 -16.19 9.38
N PRO A 125 8.38 -15.94 10.71
CA PRO A 125 9.67 -15.90 11.41
C PRO A 125 10.44 -17.22 11.28
N ALA A 126 9.76 -18.34 11.07
CA ALA A 126 10.33 -19.68 11.01
C ALA A 126 10.53 -20.21 9.58
N ALA A 127 10.10 -19.49 8.55
CA ALA A 127 10.22 -19.93 7.16
C ALA A 127 11.17 -19.00 6.37
N PRO A 128 11.86 -19.52 5.34
CA PRO A 128 12.67 -18.69 4.45
C PRO A 128 11.81 -17.58 3.81
N ALA A 129 12.46 -16.45 3.52
CA ALA A 129 11.80 -15.30 2.89
C ALA A 129 11.10 -15.76 1.60
N ARG A 130 9.80 -15.45 1.48
CA ARG A 130 8.97 -15.88 0.33
C ARG A 130 9.34 -15.18 -0.98
N VAL A 131 10.12 -14.10 -0.93
CA VAL A 131 10.53 -13.31 -2.09
C VAL A 131 12.04 -13.15 -2.07
N ASP A 132 12.68 -13.58 -3.16
CA ASP A 132 14.11 -13.43 -3.41
C ASP A 132 14.43 -11.98 -3.80
N PRO A 133 15.21 -11.23 -3.00
CA PRO A 133 15.60 -9.87 -3.33
C PRO A 133 16.31 -9.76 -4.70
N ASN A 134 17.09 -10.77 -5.10
CA ASN A 134 17.82 -10.71 -6.38
C ASN A 134 16.87 -10.68 -7.58
N ARG A 135 15.77 -11.45 -7.52
CA ARG A 135 14.73 -11.39 -8.56
C ARG A 135 14.08 -10.01 -8.63
N VAL A 136 13.85 -9.37 -7.48
CA VAL A 136 13.30 -8.01 -7.44
C VAL A 136 14.27 -7.03 -8.11
N LEU A 137 15.57 -7.13 -7.82
CA LEU A 137 16.60 -6.30 -8.44
C LEU A 137 16.64 -6.47 -9.98
N GLU A 138 16.58 -7.72 -10.46
CA GLU A 138 16.51 -8.03 -11.89
C GLU A 138 15.27 -7.43 -12.58
N GLU A 139 14.11 -7.45 -11.94
CA GLU A 139 12.90 -6.83 -12.50
C GLU A 139 13.01 -5.29 -12.52
N VAL A 140 13.64 -4.67 -11.52
CA VAL A 140 13.91 -3.22 -11.53
C VAL A 140 14.82 -2.83 -12.71
N ASP A 141 15.80 -3.68 -13.04
CA ASP A 141 16.68 -3.45 -14.18
C ASP A 141 15.95 -3.39 -15.53
N ARG A 142 14.86 -4.15 -15.66
CA ARG A 142 14.06 -4.23 -16.90
C ARG A 142 13.17 -3.00 -17.14
N LEU A 143 13.04 -2.10 -16.17
CA LEU A 143 12.23 -0.88 -16.28
C LEU A 143 13.02 0.25 -16.96
N ASP A 144 13.31 0.08 -18.24
CA ASP A 144 14.22 0.89 -19.04
C ASP A 144 13.77 2.35 -19.32
N LYS A 145 12.47 2.66 -19.17
CA LYS A 145 11.94 4.02 -19.30
C LYS A 145 12.09 4.82 -18.00
N LEU A 146 12.33 4.16 -16.87
CA LEU A 146 12.60 4.85 -15.61
C LEU A 146 13.99 5.50 -15.62
N PRO A 147 14.12 6.74 -15.09
CA PRO A 147 15.42 7.35 -14.87
C PRO A 147 16.36 6.42 -14.11
N ALA A 148 17.64 6.38 -14.52
CA ALA A 148 18.64 5.53 -13.87
C ALA A 148 18.75 5.82 -12.36
N GLY A 149 18.73 7.09 -11.96
CA GLY A 149 18.74 7.49 -10.55
C GLY A 149 17.56 6.96 -9.74
N GLU A 150 16.36 6.93 -10.34
CA GLU A 150 15.18 6.34 -9.69
C GLU A 150 15.34 4.82 -9.53
N ARG A 151 15.82 4.12 -10.57
CA ARG A 151 16.08 2.67 -10.50
C ARG A 151 17.14 2.32 -9.47
N ASP A 152 18.27 3.01 -9.48
CA ASP A 152 19.38 2.74 -8.56
C ASP A 152 18.98 3.01 -7.11
N PHE A 153 18.18 4.05 -6.87
CA PHE A 153 17.58 4.32 -5.56
C PHE A 153 16.73 3.14 -5.08
N TYR A 154 15.82 2.64 -5.90
CA TYR A 154 14.94 1.54 -5.48
C TYR A 154 15.67 0.20 -5.36
N LYS A 155 16.73 -0.05 -6.13
CA LYS A 155 17.64 -1.19 -5.90
C LYS A 155 18.31 -1.10 -4.53
N ALA A 156 18.83 0.07 -4.17
CA ALA A 156 19.43 0.30 -2.85
C ALA A 156 18.41 0.07 -1.72
N GLU A 157 17.17 0.54 -1.89
CA GLU A 157 16.08 0.30 -0.92
C GLU A 157 15.73 -1.19 -0.79
N VAL A 158 15.67 -1.94 -1.90
CA VAL A 158 15.46 -3.40 -1.87
C VAL A 158 16.59 -4.09 -1.10
N GLY A 159 17.85 -3.73 -1.37
CA GLY A 159 19.01 -4.25 -0.66
C GLY A 159 18.98 -3.91 0.84
N ARG A 160 18.64 -2.67 1.19
CA ARG A 160 18.50 -2.21 2.58
C ARG A 160 17.44 -3.01 3.33
N LEU A 161 16.25 -3.19 2.75
CA LEU A 161 15.15 -3.94 3.36
C LEU A 161 15.49 -5.44 3.50
N ALA A 162 16.16 -6.03 2.51
CA ALA A 162 16.64 -7.41 2.59
C ALA A 162 17.65 -7.60 3.73
N ALA A 163 18.63 -6.70 3.83
CA ALA A 163 19.63 -6.72 4.91
C ALA A 163 18.99 -6.53 6.29
N LEU A 164 18.03 -5.60 6.41
CA LEU A 164 17.29 -5.39 7.66
C LEU A 164 16.46 -6.62 8.05
N CYS A 165 15.83 -7.27 7.08
CA CYS A 165 15.09 -8.52 7.26
C CYS A 165 15.99 -9.66 7.76
N ALA A 166 17.23 -9.76 7.27
CA ALA A 166 18.18 -10.76 7.72
C ALA A 166 18.68 -10.49 9.15
N ARG A 167 19.05 -9.23 9.45
CA ARG A 167 19.56 -8.83 10.78
C ARG A 167 18.53 -8.94 11.90
N ARG A 168 17.23 -8.91 11.58
CA ARG A 168 16.18 -8.86 12.60
C ARG A 168 16.25 -10.03 13.60
N THR A 169 16.68 -11.21 13.17
CA THR A 169 16.75 -12.41 14.04
C THR A 169 17.92 -12.38 15.00
N GLU A 170 18.89 -11.50 14.78
CA GLU A 170 20.09 -11.33 15.61
C GLU A 170 19.92 -10.19 16.62
N GLU A 171 18.98 -9.28 16.36
CA GLU A 171 18.76 -8.06 17.14
C GLU A 171 17.35 -8.03 17.74
N PRO A 172 17.18 -8.32 19.05
CA PRO A 172 15.86 -8.40 19.69
C PRO A 172 14.99 -7.15 19.51
N LYS A 173 15.60 -5.96 19.47
CA LYS A 173 14.91 -4.69 19.22
C LYS A 173 14.32 -4.62 17.80
N LEU A 174 15.04 -5.12 16.80
CA LEU A 174 14.57 -5.17 15.42
C LEU A 174 13.50 -6.24 15.23
N GLU A 175 13.65 -7.41 15.85
CA GLU A 175 12.62 -8.45 15.85
C GLU A 175 11.31 -7.92 16.46
N ALA A 176 11.41 -7.24 17.60
CA ALA A 176 10.27 -6.63 18.26
C ALA A 176 9.60 -5.56 17.39
N ALA A 177 10.38 -4.67 16.78
CA ALA A 177 9.87 -3.63 15.88
C ALA A 177 9.19 -4.20 14.64
N TRP A 178 9.71 -5.31 14.09
CA TRP A 178 9.10 -6.00 12.96
C TRP A 178 7.75 -6.65 13.35
N HIS A 179 7.67 -7.27 14.53
CA HIS A 179 6.40 -7.76 15.05
C HIS A 179 5.42 -6.63 15.38
N PHE A 180 5.92 -5.51 15.88
CA PHE A 180 5.14 -4.30 16.13
C PHE A 180 4.55 -3.73 14.83
N LEU A 181 5.32 -3.74 13.73
CA LEU A 181 4.82 -3.37 12.41
C LEU A 181 3.65 -4.24 11.94
N ARG A 182 3.74 -5.55 12.16
CA ARG A 182 2.67 -6.49 11.81
C ARG A 182 1.39 -6.23 12.60
N ALA A 183 1.51 -5.82 13.86
CA ALA A 183 0.38 -5.36 14.67
C ALA A 183 -0.27 -4.11 14.06
N ARG A 184 0.54 -3.11 13.68
CA ARG A 184 0.04 -1.88 13.02
C ARG A 184 -0.69 -2.19 11.71
N SER A 185 -0.17 -3.11 10.91
CA SER A 185 -0.84 -3.56 9.68
C SER A 185 -2.19 -4.23 9.95
N ALA A 186 -2.39 -4.87 11.10
CA ALA A 186 -3.70 -5.40 11.49
C ALA A 186 -4.69 -4.28 11.90
N PHE A 187 -4.23 -3.26 12.63
CA PHE A 187 -5.06 -2.09 12.95
C PHE A 187 -5.56 -1.36 11.70
N VAL A 188 -4.69 -1.16 10.71
CA VAL A 188 -5.03 -0.51 9.44
C VAL A 188 -6.09 -1.28 8.63
N ARG A 189 -6.19 -2.60 8.85
CA ARG A 189 -7.19 -3.47 8.21
C ARG A 189 -8.47 -3.63 9.02
N GLU A 190 -8.64 -2.86 10.09
CA GLU A 190 -9.76 -2.97 11.03
C GLU A 190 -9.85 -4.36 11.71
N GLU A 191 -8.76 -5.11 11.72
CA GLU A 191 -8.62 -6.43 12.33
C GLU A 191 -7.85 -6.35 13.65
N ALA A 192 -8.24 -5.45 14.55
CA ALA A 192 -7.46 -5.13 15.76
C ALA A 192 -7.19 -6.36 16.65
N ALA A 193 -8.13 -7.29 16.76
CA ALA A 193 -7.94 -8.58 17.44
C ALA A 193 -6.75 -9.38 16.88
N GLY A 194 -6.49 -9.30 15.57
CA GLY A 194 -5.37 -9.95 14.88
C GLY A 194 -4.00 -9.38 15.25
N ALA A 195 -3.95 -8.20 15.89
CA ALA A 195 -2.70 -7.59 16.36
C ALA A 195 -2.14 -8.25 17.63
N LEU A 196 -2.95 -8.99 18.40
CA LEU A 196 -2.55 -9.55 19.70
C LEU A 196 -1.36 -10.52 19.57
N ILE A 197 -1.38 -11.43 18.58
CA ILE A 197 -0.30 -12.41 18.39
C ILE A 197 1.02 -11.71 18.05
N PRO A 198 1.11 -10.81 17.05
CA PRO A 198 2.32 -10.03 16.80
C PRO A 198 2.80 -9.24 18.02
N LEU A 199 1.90 -8.58 18.78
CA LEU A 199 2.29 -7.83 19.98
C LEU A 199 2.91 -8.73 21.06
N LEU A 200 2.35 -9.92 21.29
CA LEU A 200 2.94 -10.89 22.20
C LEU A 200 4.30 -11.40 21.74
N ARG A 201 4.51 -11.57 20.42
CA ARG A 201 5.83 -11.92 19.87
C ARG A 201 6.83 -10.78 20.06
N ALA A 202 6.41 -9.53 19.85
CA ALA A 202 7.24 -8.36 20.12
C ALA A 202 7.64 -8.27 21.60
N TYR A 203 6.69 -8.49 22.51
CA TYR A 203 6.98 -8.55 23.94
C TYR A 203 7.98 -9.67 24.29
N ARG A 204 7.79 -10.88 23.72
CA ARG A 204 8.70 -12.02 23.95
C ARG A 204 10.12 -11.75 23.49
N ALA A 205 10.30 -11.13 22.33
CA ALA A 205 11.62 -10.75 21.83
C ALA A 205 12.36 -9.83 22.82
N LEU A 206 11.63 -8.97 23.56
CA LEU A 206 12.21 -8.04 24.52
C LEU A 206 12.19 -8.52 25.98
N ALA A 207 11.62 -9.68 26.29
CA ALA A 207 11.29 -10.08 27.66
C ALA A 207 12.51 -10.09 28.60
N GLY A 208 13.70 -10.44 28.11
CA GLY A 208 14.94 -10.43 28.89
C GLY A 208 15.55 -9.04 29.12
N SER A 209 15.04 -8.00 28.46
CA SER A 209 15.55 -6.63 28.51
C SER A 209 14.56 -5.62 29.10
N LEU A 210 13.27 -5.98 29.21
CA LEU A 210 12.23 -5.12 29.78
C LEU A 210 12.11 -5.31 31.30
N LYS A 211 11.74 -4.23 31.99
CA LYS A 211 11.24 -4.23 33.36
C LYS A 211 9.74 -3.90 33.33
N PRO A 212 8.89 -4.86 32.93
CA PRO A 212 7.50 -4.58 32.60
C PRO A 212 6.73 -4.05 33.81
N SER A 213 6.02 -2.94 33.63
CA SER A 213 5.07 -2.44 34.63
C SER A 213 3.93 -3.44 34.88
N GLU A 214 3.30 -3.38 36.05
CA GLU A 214 2.13 -4.22 36.39
C GLU A 214 1.03 -4.11 35.34
N PHE A 215 0.83 -2.92 34.77
CA PHE A 215 -0.14 -2.70 33.70
C PHE A 215 0.19 -3.53 32.45
N LEU A 216 1.44 -3.49 31.98
CA LEU A 216 1.87 -4.27 30.82
C LEU A 216 1.78 -5.78 31.07
N VAL A 217 2.21 -6.24 32.26
CA VAL A 217 2.09 -7.65 32.66
C VAL A 217 0.63 -8.10 32.58
N ARG A 218 -0.30 -7.33 33.15
CA ARG A 218 -1.74 -7.64 33.09
C ARG A 218 -2.25 -7.71 31.65
N GLN A 219 -1.89 -6.76 30.77
CA GLN A 219 -2.34 -6.83 29.36
C GLN A 219 -1.79 -8.06 28.64
N VAL A 220 -0.54 -8.44 28.90
CA VAL A 220 0.08 -9.65 28.34
C VAL A 220 -0.65 -10.91 28.80
N GLU A 221 -0.97 -11.02 30.10
CA GLU A 221 -1.69 -12.15 30.66
C GLU A 221 -3.11 -12.29 30.09
N LEU A 222 -3.85 -11.17 29.99
CA LEU A 222 -5.16 -11.12 29.37
C LEU A 222 -5.09 -11.57 27.90
N ALA A 223 -4.11 -11.09 27.14
CA ALA A 223 -3.93 -11.44 25.73
C ALA A 223 -3.59 -12.93 25.56
N GLN A 224 -2.71 -13.47 26.40
CA GLN A 224 -2.40 -14.90 26.41
C GLN A 224 -3.60 -15.76 26.79
N GLY A 225 -4.39 -15.35 27.78
CA GLY A 225 -5.63 -16.02 28.18
C GLY A 225 -6.64 -16.07 27.04
N LEU A 226 -6.89 -14.93 26.40
CA LEU A 226 -7.82 -14.80 25.28
C LEU A 226 -7.40 -15.65 24.08
N ILE A 227 -6.11 -15.64 23.72
CA ILE A 227 -5.60 -16.46 22.61
C ILE A 227 -5.72 -17.95 22.93
N ARG A 228 -5.39 -18.40 24.15
CA ARG A 228 -5.56 -19.80 24.57
C ARG A 228 -7.01 -20.25 24.47
N PHE A 229 -7.96 -19.40 24.89
CA PHE A 229 -9.38 -19.67 24.73
C PHE A 229 -9.77 -19.81 23.25
N TRP A 230 -9.34 -18.91 22.37
CA TRP A 230 -9.65 -18.97 20.94
C TRP A 230 -9.12 -20.22 20.22
N VAL A 231 -7.99 -20.76 20.65
CA VAL A 231 -7.43 -21.99 20.08
C VAL A 231 -7.95 -23.27 20.77
N GLY A 232 -8.83 -23.15 21.77
CA GLY A 232 -9.44 -24.29 22.47
C GLY A 232 -8.60 -24.89 23.60
N ASP A 233 -7.46 -24.28 23.93
CA ASP A 233 -6.49 -24.79 24.91
C ASP A 233 -6.67 -24.18 26.32
N GLY A 234 -7.71 -23.37 26.55
CA GLY A 234 -7.88 -22.66 27.82
C GLY A 234 -9.33 -22.33 28.17
N PRO A 235 -9.59 -22.05 29.46
CA PRO A 235 -10.91 -21.63 29.92
C PRO A 235 -11.27 -20.25 29.34
N GLN A 236 -12.56 -19.97 29.27
CA GLN A 236 -13.05 -18.63 28.94
C GLN A 236 -12.46 -17.60 29.93
N PRO A 237 -11.98 -16.43 29.45
CA PRO A 237 -11.48 -15.38 30.34
C PRO A 237 -12.54 -14.98 31.38
N ALA A 238 -12.13 -14.90 32.65
CA ALA A 238 -13.03 -14.52 33.74
C ALA A 238 -13.48 -13.05 33.67
N GLU A 239 -12.64 -12.18 33.11
CA GLU A 239 -12.96 -10.79 32.83
C GLU A 239 -13.45 -10.66 31.37
N PRO A 240 -14.59 -10.00 31.12
CA PRO A 240 -15.01 -9.69 29.76
C PRO A 240 -14.06 -8.66 29.16
N VAL A 241 -13.21 -9.10 28.23
CA VAL A 241 -12.22 -8.24 27.57
C VAL A 241 -12.57 -8.09 26.09
N ALA A 242 -12.81 -6.86 25.66
CA ALA A 242 -12.93 -6.53 24.24
C ALA A 242 -11.55 -6.69 23.56
N PRO A 243 -11.39 -7.63 22.61
CA PRO A 243 -10.09 -7.94 22.00
C PRO A 243 -9.42 -6.73 21.34
N GLU A 244 -10.20 -5.88 20.71
CA GLU A 244 -9.74 -4.67 20.03
C GLU A 244 -9.16 -3.69 21.04
N SER A 245 -9.88 -3.43 22.14
CA SER A 245 -9.42 -2.55 23.22
C SER A 245 -8.13 -3.07 23.85
N LEU A 246 -8.05 -4.38 24.07
CA LEU A 246 -6.86 -5.02 24.60
C LEU A 246 -5.65 -4.86 23.66
N ALA A 247 -5.85 -5.01 22.36
CA ALA A 247 -4.78 -4.86 21.38
C ALA A 247 -4.19 -3.44 21.36
N TYR A 248 -5.04 -2.40 21.40
CA TYR A 248 -4.58 -1.02 21.51
C TYR A 248 -3.84 -0.75 22.83
N LYS A 249 -4.41 -1.19 23.97
CA LYS A 249 -3.75 -1.05 25.28
C LYS A 249 -2.40 -1.73 25.33
N LEU A 250 -2.30 -2.94 24.77
CA LEU A 250 -1.05 -3.71 24.73
C LEU A 250 -0.03 -3.05 23.79
N HIS A 251 -0.46 -2.54 22.64
CA HIS A 251 0.40 -1.78 21.71
C HIS A 251 1.03 -0.56 22.41
N ASP A 252 0.21 0.28 23.03
CA ASP A 252 0.67 1.52 23.65
C ASP A 252 1.53 1.24 24.89
N ALA A 253 1.15 0.26 25.71
CA ALA A 253 1.93 -0.15 26.88
C ALA A 253 3.31 -0.69 26.49
N LEU A 254 3.38 -1.51 25.43
CA LEU A 254 4.63 -2.10 24.97
C LEU A 254 5.57 -1.03 24.38
N ASP A 255 5.05 -0.11 23.56
CA ASP A 255 5.85 0.98 22.98
C ASP A 255 6.39 1.91 24.08
N ALA A 256 5.54 2.29 25.04
CA ALA A 256 5.93 3.14 26.17
C ALA A 256 6.96 2.46 27.10
N GLN A 257 6.82 1.14 27.33
CA GLN A 257 7.79 0.40 28.15
C GLN A 257 9.14 0.27 27.43
N ALA A 258 9.13 -0.01 26.13
CA ALA A 258 10.36 -0.06 25.33
C ALA A 258 11.06 1.30 25.29
N GLU A 259 10.31 2.39 25.17
CA GLU A 259 10.86 3.74 25.22
C GLU A 259 11.54 4.03 26.56
N ARG A 260 10.86 3.69 27.66
CA ARG A 260 11.37 3.90 29.03
C ARG A 260 12.63 3.08 29.33
N ASP A 261 12.60 1.79 29.06
CA ASP A 261 13.64 0.86 29.52
C ASP A 261 14.82 0.78 28.55
N LEU A 262 14.55 0.94 27.25
CA LEU A 262 15.50 0.66 26.18
C LEU A 262 15.85 1.89 25.35
N GLY A 263 15.23 3.05 25.62
CA GLY A 263 15.42 4.30 24.89
C GLY A 263 14.95 4.24 23.43
N VAL A 264 14.07 3.30 23.09
CA VAL A 264 13.60 3.10 21.71
C VAL A 264 12.08 3.05 21.64
N ARG A 265 11.50 3.80 20.71
CA ARG A 265 10.09 3.65 20.33
C ARG A 265 10.00 2.59 19.24
N LEU A 266 9.32 1.48 19.50
CA LEU A 266 9.05 0.43 18.52
C LEU A 266 8.26 0.98 17.33
N SER A 267 7.35 1.93 17.57
CA SER A 267 6.64 2.65 16.52
C SER A 267 7.60 3.36 15.54
N ALA A 268 8.62 4.06 16.05
CA ALA A 268 9.64 4.71 15.22
C ALA A 268 10.59 3.70 14.57
N LEU A 269 11.05 2.70 15.34
CA LEU A 269 11.96 1.65 14.85
C LEU A 269 11.32 0.81 13.74
N SER A 270 10.01 0.56 13.82
CA SER A 270 9.24 -0.12 12.78
C SER A 270 9.24 0.62 11.44
N GLY A 271 9.45 1.95 11.47
CA GLY A 271 9.62 2.78 10.28
C GLY A 271 10.77 2.35 9.38
N GLN A 272 11.80 1.70 9.93
CA GLN A 272 12.92 1.19 9.15
C GLN A 272 12.51 0.08 8.16
N PHE A 273 11.40 -0.61 8.40
CA PHE A 273 10.87 -1.63 7.48
C PHE A 273 9.94 -1.02 6.42
N GLY A 274 9.71 0.30 6.44
CA GLY A 274 9.01 1.03 5.38
C GLY A 274 9.89 1.23 4.14
N LEU A 275 9.24 1.40 2.98
CA LEU A 275 9.88 1.83 1.76
C LEU A 275 10.06 3.36 1.79
N THR A 276 11.24 3.85 1.49
CA THR A 276 11.46 5.29 1.28
C THR A 276 11.06 5.64 -0.16
N LEU A 277 10.36 6.76 -0.36
CA LEU A 277 9.99 7.20 -1.71
C LEU A 277 11.12 7.99 -2.34
N TYR A 278 11.39 7.74 -3.62
CA TYR A 278 12.31 8.54 -4.40
C TYR A 278 11.71 9.95 -4.54
N MET A 279 12.47 10.96 -4.11
CA MET A 279 12.19 12.35 -4.38
C MET A 279 13.15 12.75 -5.48
N GLU A 280 12.65 13.13 -6.66
CA GLU A 280 13.49 13.83 -7.62
C GLU A 280 14.03 15.07 -6.93
N GLY A 281 15.33 15.09 -6.66
CA GLY A 281 16.00 16.32 -6.26
C GLY A 281 15.74 17.33 -7.37
N ASN A 282 15.37 18.56 -7.00
CA ASN A 282 15.34 19.69 -7.93
C ASN A 282 16.73 19.82 -8.57
N GLY A 283 16.93 19.14 -9.70
CA GLY A 283 18.08 19.29 -10.55
C GLY A 283 17.95 20.63 -11.26
N ALA A 284 18.39 21.69 -10.58
CA ALA A 284 18.93 22.84 -11.27
C ALA A 284 20.19 22.39 -12.00
N GLY A 285 20.19 22.58 -13.32
CA GLY A 285 21.28 22.29 -14.24
C GLY A 285 20.78 22.42 -15.67
#